data_AF-A0A943K749-F1
#
_entry.id   AF-A0A943K749-F1
#
_cell.length_a   1.000
_cell.length_b   1.000
_cell.length_c   1.000
_cell.angle_alpha   90.00
_cell.angle_beta   90.00
_cell.angle_gamma   90.00
#
_symmetry.space_group_name_H-M   'P 1'
#
loop_
_entity.id
_entity.type
_entity.pdbx_description
1 polymer ?
#
loop_
_entity_poly.entity_id
_entity_poly.type
_entity_poly.pdbx_seq_one_letter_code
_entity_poly.pdbx_strand_id
1 'polypeptide(L)' 'MYSYKNEQKKIDEQKWKDSYESGEDKCGSYEYCSVCKKEEEYPCAKAKRRVANKKSGKTRVAVLKA' A
#
# COMPACT_ATOMS: atom_id res chain seq x y z
N MET A 1 7.75 2.93 17.08
CA MET A 1 6.72 1.87 16.90
C MET A 1 6.00 2.15 15.58
N TYR A 2 6.06 1.22 14.62
CA TYR A 2 5.41 1.42 13.32
C TYR A 2 3.89 1.19 13.47
N SER A 3 3.07 2.19 13.14
CA SER A 3 1.61 2.13 13.26
C SER A 3 0.95 2.24 11.89
N TYR A 4 0.22 1.19 11.48
CA TYR A 4 -0.55 1.18 10.23
C TYR A 4 -1.60 2.30 10.18
N LYS A 5 -2.13 2.70 11.34
CA LYS A 5 -3.08 3.82 11.46
C LYS A 5 -2.47 5.15 11.00
N ASN A 6 -1.25 5.45 11.43
CA ASN A 6 -0.56 6.69 11.05
C ASN A 6 -0.18 6.68 9.56
N GLU A 7 0.21 5.52 9.04
CA GLU A 7 0.56 5.40 7.63
C GLU A 7 -0.68 5.51 6.73
N GLN A 8 -1.80 4.92 7.14
CA GLN A 8 -3.08 5.06 6.44
C GLN A 8 -3.52 6.51 6.42
N LYS A 9 -3.47 7.21 7.57
CA LYS A 9 -3.82 8.63 7.66
C LYS A 9 -3.03 9.49 6.67
N LYS A 10 -1.70 9.29 6.58
CA LYS A 10 -0.85 9.99 5.61
C LYS A 10 -1.24 9.69 4.17
N ILE A 11 -1.57 8.44 3.87
CA ILE A 11 -2.01 8.05 2.52
C ILE A 11 -3.37 8.67 2.19
N ASP A 12 -4.30 8.71 3.15
CA ASP A 12 -5.62 9.29 2.95
C ASP A 12 -5.53 10.81 2.75
N GLU A 13 -4.69 11.50 3.54
CA GLU A 13 -4.40 12.93 3.34
C GLU A 13 -3.80 13.21 1.96
N GLN A 14 -2.82 12.40 1.53
CA GLN A 14 -2.21 12.55 0.20
C GLN A 14 -3.23 12.29 -0.92
N LYS A 15 -3.99 11.19 -0.82
CA LYS A 15 -5.03 10.84 -1.79
C LYS A 15 -6.06 11.94 -1.91
N TRP A 16 -6.49 12.49 -0.78
CA TRP A 16 -7.46 13.57 -0.76
C TRP A 16 -6.92 14.82 -1.46
N LYS A 17 -5.67 15.20 -1.18
CA LYS A 17 -5.01 16.31 -1.88
C LYS A 17 -4.88 16.06 -3.39
N ASP A 18 -4.38 14.89 -3.77
CA ASP A 18 -4.21 14.54 -5.18
C ASP A 18 -5.57 14.54 -5.92
N SER A 19 -6.62 14.00 -5.30
CA SER A 19 -7.98 14.02 -5.86
C SER A 19 -8.54 15.44 -5.94
N TYR A 20 -8.27 16.28 -4.94
CA TYR A 20 -8.69 17.68 -4.94
C TYR A 20 -7.98 18.50 -6.03
N GLU A 21 -6.68 18.31 -6.21
CA GLU A 21 -5.89 19.03 -7.22
C GLU A 21 -6.17 18.54 -8.65
N SER A 22 -6.41 17.24 -8.83
CA SER A 22 -6.73 16.68 -10.15
C SER A 22 -8.21 16.74 -10.51
N GLY A 23 -9.11 16.94 -9.53
CA GLY A 23 -10.55 16.89 -9.72
C GLY A 23 -11.10 15.48 -9.98
N GLU A 24 -10.30 14.43 -9.77
CA GLU A 24 -10.63 13.04 -10.11
C GLU A 24 -10.35 12.11 -8.92
N ASP A 25 -11.13 11.04 -8.77
CA ASP A 25 -10.84 10.04 -7.74
C ASP A 25 -9.55 9.27 -8.06
N LYS A 26 -8.48 9.52 -7.29
CA LYS A 26 -7.21 8.79 -7.41
C LYS A 26 -7.25 7.40 -6.75
N CYS A 27 -8.35 7.01 -6.11
CA CYS A 27 -8.46 5.68 -5.54
C CYS A 27 -8.43 4.61 -6.63
N GLY A 28 -7.37 3.79 -6.66
CA GLY A 28 -7.16 2.79 -7.70
C GLY A 28 -5.96 3.09 -8.59
N SER A 29 -5.51 4.35 -8.63
CA SER A 29 -4.48 4.82 -9.57
C SER A 29 -3.04 4.62 -9.09
N TYR A 30 -2.83 4.21 -7.83
CA TYR A 30 -1.49 4.01 -7.26
C TYR A 30 -1.02 2.57 -7.41
N GLU A 31 0.30 2.33 -7.50
CA GLU A 31 0.86 0.97 -7.64
C GLU A 31 0.45 -0.01 -6.53
N TYR A 32 0.22 0.51 -5.31
CA TYR A 32 -0.22 -0.31 -4.18
C TYR A 32 -1.72 -0.67 -4.25
N CYS A 33 -2.52 0.01 -5.07
CA CYS A 33 -3.94 -0.30 -5.23
C CYS A 33 -4.15 -1.72 -5.79
N SER A 34 -3.25 -2.22 -6.64
CA SER A 34 -3.33 -3.58 -7.20
C SER A 34 -3.22 -4.70 -6.15
N VAL A 35 -2.67 -4.41 -4.97
CA VAL A 35 -2.54 -5.36 -3.85
C VAL A 35 -3.34 -4.91 -2.62
N CYS A 36 -4.22 -3.92 -2.80
CA CYS A 36 -5.08 -3.38 -1.77
C CYS A 36 -6.28 -4.30 -1.54
N LYS A 37 -6.44 -4.79 -0.32
CA LYS A 37 -7.60 -5.58 0.10
C LYS A 37 -8.48 -4.72 1.00
N LYS A 38 -9.58 -4.21 0.45
CA LYS A 38 -10.48 -3.26 1.14
C LYS A 38 -11.15 -3.85 2.39
N GLU A 39 -11.17 -5.17 2.52
CA GLU A 39 -11.72 -5.91 3.66
C GLU A 39 -10.82 -5.87 4.91
N GLU A 40 -9.56 -5.44 4.78
CA GLU A 40 -8.63 -5.39 5.90
C GLU A 40 -8.65 -4.05 6.63
N GLU A 41 -8.37 -4.08 7.94
CA GLU A 41 -8.10 -2.86 8.70
C GLU A 41 -6.85 -2.15 8.15
N TYR A 42 -6.98 -0.89 7.73
CA TYR A 42 -5.96 -0.06 7.07
C TYR A 42 -5.44 -0.64 5.73
N PRO A 43 -6.31 -0.73 4.70
CA PRO A 43 -6.04 -1.50 3.50
C PRO A 43 -4.93 -0.90 2.64
N CYS A 44 -4.87 0.43 2.52
CA CYS A 44 -3.85 1.11 1.69
C CYS A 44 -2.47 1.10 2.35
N ALA A 45 -2.39 1.27 3.67
CA ALA A 45 -1.14 1.19 4.41
C ALA A 45 -0.52 -0.21 4.30
N LYS A 46 -1.33 -1.25 4.51
CA LYS A 46 -0.90 -2.65 4.33
C LYS A 46 -0.46 -2.92 2.89
N ALA A 47 -1.21 -2.43 1.90
CA ALA A 47 -0.87 -2.57 0.50
C ALA A 47 0.47 -1.91 0.14
N LYS A 48 0.69 -0.67 0.58
CA LYS A 48 1.96 0.04 0.40
C LYS A 48 3.12 -0.74 1.00
N ARG A 49 2.93 -1.36 2.16
CA ARG A 49 3.93 -2.22 2.80
C ARG A 49 4.18 -3.51 2.04
N ARG A 50 3.15 -4.16 1.48
CA ARG A 50 3.29 -5.34 0.60
C ARG A 50 4.14 -5.00 -0.62
N VAL A 51 3.89 -3.86 -1.27
CA VAL A 51 4.69 -3.39 -2.40
C VAL A 51 6.12 -3.07 -2.00
N ALA A 52 6.34 -2.38 -0.87
CA ALA A 52 7.68 -2.08 -0.36
C ALA A 52 8.48 -3.35 -0.02
N ASN A 53 7.82 -4.36 0.57
CA ASN A 53 8.42 -5.67 0.83
C ASN A 53 8.75 -6.42 -0.47
N LYS A 54 7.93 -6.28 -1.51
CA LYS A 54 8.20 -6.88 -2.84
C LYS A 54 9.39 -6.20 -3.53
N LYS A 55 9.50 -4.86 -3.44
CA LYS A 55 10.63 -4.09 -4.00
C LYS A 55 11.96 -4.33 -3.27
N SER A 56 11.92 -4.69 -1.98
CA SER A 56 13.12 -4.97 -1.17
C SER A 56 13.68 -6.39 -1.34
N GLY A 57 13.18 -7.19 -2.29
CA GLY A 57 13.91 -8.35 -2.79
C GLY A 57 14.27 -9.40 -1.74
N LYS A 58 13.50 -9.53 -0.65
CA LYS A 58 13.57 -10.73 0.19
C LYS A 58 12.82 -11.87 -0.49
N THR A 59 13.32 -12.27 -1.66
CA THR A 59 13.08 -13.60 -2.20
C THR A 59 13.71 -14.58 -1.21
N ARG A 60 12.92 -15.03 -0.23
CA ARG A 60 13.24 -16.29 0.44
C ARG A 60 13.07 -17.35 -0.62
N VAL A 61 14.15 -17.65 -1.36
CA VAL A 61 14.29 -18.89 -2.10
C VAL A 61 14.16 -19.98 -1.03
N ALA A 62 12.95 -20.47 -0.85
CA ALA A 62 12.71 -21.65 -0.06
C ALA A 62 13.50 -22.77 -0.73
N VAL A 63 14.40 -23.35 0.04
CA VAL A 63 15.15 -24.57 -0.26
C VAL A 63 14.20 -25.59 -0.90
N LEU A 64 14.30 -25.75 -2.22
CA LEU A 64 13.90 -26.99 -2.88
C LEU A 64 15.03 -27.97 -2.57
N LYS A 65 14.83 -28.73 -1.50
CA LYS A 65 15.53 -29.96 -1.22
C LYS A 65 15.10 -30.97 -2.28
N ALA A 66 16.02 -31.43 -3.11
CA ALA A 66 15.96 -32.68 -3.85
C ALA A 66 17.34 -33.33 -3.75
#